data_AF-A0A966R770-F1
#
_entry.id   AF-A0A966R770-F1
#
_cell.length_a   1.000
_cell.length_b   1.000
_cell.length_c   1.000
_cell.angle_alpha   90.00
_cell.angle_beta   90.00
_cell.angle_gamma   90.00
#
_symmetry.space_group_name_H-M   'P 1'
#
loop_
_entity.id
_entity.type
_entity.pdbx_description
1 polymer ?
#
loop_
_entity_poly.entity_id
_entity_poly.type
_entity_poly.pdbx_seq_one_letter_code
_entity_poly.pdbx_strand_id
1 'polypeptide(L)'
;MPEGPEVRGYYNYIKPNLLNSVVTELKFISGRYHTTPPQYYNDLLTALPLRVTELHVKGKTIFINLDSKFWMSFTHGMTGYWDTHPSKHARIQFTMGNGKLYYTDPRNFGRATIYMDAESYSAALDALGPDVMCDTTDFNAFYFRLDKKPKTKIGAALLDQKLVCGIGNYMRCDILWYSRIHYLRTIGSLTQSERIELFNAVKTLCAHWIERSDSETRRVERPSDSDSDSDSDSETRRVERPSDSETRRVERPSDSDSDSDSDSDSDSDSDSDSDSDSDSEQSERPSETRRVERRRVERERSDYNLIYNKDFDCYGNRVQRKKWLSRTIHYVDWKV
;
A
#
# COMPACT_ATOMS: atom_id res chain seq x y z
N MET A 1 10.58 2.28 -8.43
CA MET A 1 9.77 1.20 -9.04
C MET A 1 8.36 1.44 -8.60
N PRO A 2 7.40 1.64 -9.52
CA PRO A 2 6.01 1.86 -9.15
C PRO A 2 5.47 0.69 -8.30
N GLU A 3 4.97 1.00 -7.12
CA GLU A 3 4.22 0.10 -6.25
C GLU A 3 2.74 0.52 -6.26
N GLY A 4 1.92 -0.02 -5.35
CA GLY A 4 0.50 0.31 -5.33
C GLY A 4 0.19 1.83 -5.25
N PRO A 5 0.92 2.65 -4.48
CA PRO A 5 0.65 4.08 -4.39
C PRO A 5 0.92 4.84 -5.69
N GLU A 6 2.03 4.58 -6.37
CA GLU A 6 2.34 5.24 -7.65
C GLU A 6 1.39 4.77 -8.75
N VAL A 7 1.03 3.49 -8.77
CA VAL A 7 0.05 2.96 -9.73
C VAL A 7 -1.35 3.55 -9.49
N ARG A 8 -1.73 3.75 -8.23
CA ARG A 8 -2.96 4.50 -7.87
C ARG A 8 -2.90 5.96 -8.33
N GLY A 9 -1.75 6.62 -8.17
CA GLY A 9 -1.50 7.96 -8.69
C GLY A 9 -1.68 8.04 -10.20
N TYR A 10 -1.08 7.10 -10.95
CA TYR A 10 -1.27 6.99 -12.39
C TYR A 10 -2.73 6.73 -12.78
N TYR A 11 -3.43 5.86 -12.04
CA TYR A 11 -4.86 5.64 -12.22
C TYR A 11 -5.65 6.95 -12.07
N ASN A 12 -5.38 7.72 -11.00
CA ASN A 12 -6.03 8.99 -10.74
C ASN A 12 -5.73 10.02 -11.84
N TYR A 13 -4.51 10.03 -12.38
CA TYR A 13 -4.10 10.89 -13.49
C TYR A 13 -4.82 10.57 -14.81
N ILE A 14 -4.91 9.29 -15.19
CA ILE A 14 -5.51 8.92 -16.48
C ILE A 14 -7.04 8.89 -16.45
N LYS A 15 -7.65 8.65 -15.29
CA LYS A 15 -9.10 8.44 -15.16
C LYS A 15 -9.94 9.57 -15.76
N PRO A 16 -9.67 10.88 -15.51
CA PRO A 16 -10.46 11.97 -16.07
C PRO A 16 -10.38 12.06 -17.60
N ASN A 17 -9.24 11.65 -18.17
CA ASN A 17 -9.00 11.72 -19.61
C ASN A 17 -9.50 10.46 -20.34
N LEU A 18 -9.47 9.31 -19.68
CA LEU A 18 -9.71 8.02 -20.32
C LEU A 18 -11.11 7.46 -20.06
N LEU A 19 -11.66 7.58 -18.85
CA LEU A 19 -12.98 7.00 -18.53
C LEU A 19 -14.09 7.69 -19.34
N ASN A 20 -15.01 6.90 -19.90
CA ASN A 20 -16.08 7.32 -20.81
C ASN A 20 -15.61 7.89 -22.15
N SER A 21 -14.31 8.03 -22.40
CA SER A 21 -13.79 8.43 -23.70
C SER A 21 -14.00 7.33 -24.75
N VAL A 22 -14.03 7.71 -26.02
CA VAL A 22 -14.05 6.77 -27.14
C VAL A 22 -12.63 6.67 -27.69
N VAL A 23 -12.03 5.50 -27.59
CA VAL A 23 -10.74 5.17 -28.19
C VAL A 23 -10.97 4.94 -29.68
N THR A 24 -10.47 5.83 -30.52
CA THR A 24 -10.60 5.75 -31.97
C THR A 24 -9.42 5.04 -32.62
N GLU A 25 -8.27 5.06 -31.97
CA GLU A 25 -7.06 4.39 -32.45
C GLU A 25 -6.22 3.92 -31.26
N LEU A 26 -5.67 2.70 -31.37
CA LEU A 26 -4.71 2.14 -30.42
C LEU A 26 -3.45 1.72 -31.19
N LYS A 27 -2.28 2.19 -30.76
CA LYS A 27 -1.00 1.88 -31.41
C LYS A 27 0.01 1.35 -30.43
N PHE A 28 0.59 0.20 -30.73
CA PHE A 28 1.78 -0.33 -30.05
C PHE A 28 3.01 0.18 -30.81
N ILE A 29 3.52 1.35 -30.40
CA ILE A 29 4.45 2.18 -31.16
C ILE A 29 5.87 1.61 -31.20
N SER A 30 6.39 1.13 -30.05
CA SER A 30 7.80 0.78 -29.95
C SER A 30 8.10 -0.24 -28.84
N GLY A 31 9.35 -0.69 -28.76
CA GLY A 31 9.82 -1.64 -27.75
C GLY A 31 9.23 -3.03 -27.95
N ARG A 32 9.24 -3.84 -26.89
CA ARG A 32 8.76 -5.23 -26.98
C ARG A 32 7.27 -5.35 -27.34
N TYR A 33 6.52 -4.29 -27.06
CA TYR A 33 5.09 -4.16 -27.34
C TYR A 33 4.81 -4.13 -28.84
N HIS A 34 5.68 -3.49 -29.62
CA HIS A 34 5.60 -3.46 -31.07
C HIS A 34 6.04 -4.79 -31.70
N THR A 35 7.16 -5.36 -31.24
CA THR A 35 7.71 -6.60 -31.81
C THR A 35 6.88 -7.84 -31.47
N THR A 36 6.23 -7.83 -30.32
CA THR A 36 5.42 -8.94 -29.82
C THR A 36 4.16 -8.35 -29.18
N PRO A 37 3.19 -7.92 -30.00
CA PRO A 37 1.95 -7.38 -29.49
C PRO A 37 1.19 -8.44 -28.67
N PRO A 38 0.35 -8.02 -27.71
CA PRO A 38 -0.43 -8.94 -26.91
C PRO A 38 -1.35 -9.79 -27.78
N GLN A 39 -1.66 -10.98 -27.29
CA GLN A 39 -2.74 -11.79 -27.86
C GLN A 39 -4.02 -10.96 -27.95
N TYR A 40 -4.79 -11.13 -29.04
CA TYR A 40 -6.02 -10.40 -29.35
C TYR A 40 -5.86 -8.92 -29.74
N TYR A 41 -4.63 -8.46 -30.02
CA TYR A 41 -4.41 -7.09 -30.49
C TYR A 41 -5.16 -6.79 -31.81
N ASN A 42 -5.08 -7.69 -32.80
CA ASN A 42 -5.76 -7.49 -34.09
C ASN A 42 -7.29 -7.51 -33.97
N ASP A 43 -7.82 -8.37 -33.09
CA ASP A 43 -9.26 -8.44 -32.79
C ASP A 43 -9.75 -7.13 -32.18
N LEU A 44 -8.97 -6.56 -31.25
CA LEU A 44 -9.24 -5.26 -30.66
C LEU A 44 -9.19 -4.15 -31.73
N LEU A 45 -8.16 -4.11 -32.57
CA LEU A 45 -8.04 -3.10 -33.63
C LEU A 45 -9.23 -3.11 -34.60
N THR A 46 -9.71 -4.29 -34.95
CA THR A 46 -10.86 -4.46 -35.86
C THR A 46 -12.16 -3.97 -35.23
N ALA A 47 -12.25 -4.00 -33.90
CA ALA A 47 -13.42 -3.55 -33.16
C ALA A 47 -13.45 -2.05 -32.84
N LEU A 48 -12.34 -1.33 -33.05
CA LEU A 48 -12.30 0.13 -32.84
C LEU A 48 -13.23 0.87 -33.84
N PRO A 49 -13.85 1.98 -33.43
CA PRO A 49 -13.71 2.68 -32.16
C PRO A 49 -14.49 2.02 -31.00
N LEU A 50 -13.94 2.06 -29.78
CA LEU A 50 -14.59 1.50 -28.59
C LEU A 50 -14.62 2.50 -27.43
N ARG A 51 -15.67 2.48 -26.60
CA ARG A 51 -15.77 3.34 -25.41
C ARG A 51 -15.11 2.68 -24.21
N VAL A 52 -14.38 3.47 -23.41
CA VAL A 52 -13.92 3.04 -22.09
C VAL A 52 -15.09 3.08 -21.11
N THR A 53 -15.63 1.91 -20.78
CA THR A 53 -16.79 1.76 -19.90
C THR A 53 -16.40 1.67 -18.42
N GLU A 54 -15.25 1.07 -18.13
CA GLU A 54 -14.75 0.90 -16.77
C GLU A 54 -13.23 1.07 -16.68
N LEU A 55 -12.78 1.56 -15.52
CA LEU A 55 -11.36 1.71 -15.19
C LEU A 55 -11.16 1.40 -13.72
N HIS A 56 -10.27 0.45 -13.44
CA HIS A 56 -9.96 -0.02 -12.08
C HIS A 56 -8.46 -0.18 -11.88
N VAL A 57 -8.03 -0.23 -10.63
CA VAL A 57 -6.66 -0.57 -10.26
C VAL A 57 -6.70 -1.54 -9.09
N LYS A 58 -5.95 -2.64 -9.21
CA LYS A 58 -5.80 -3.66 -8.17
C LYS A 58 -4.31 -3.93 -7.95
N GLY A 59 -3.83 -3.64 -6.75
CA GLY A 59 -2.42 -3.76 -6.41
C GLY A 59 -1.55 -2.88 -7.29
N LYS A 60 -0.79 -3.49 -8.22
CA LYS A 60 0.15 -2.78 -9.12
C LYS A 60 -0.26 -2.85 -10.60
N THR A 61 -1.54 -3.08 -10.85
CA THR A 61 -2.07 -3.28 -12.19
C THR A 61 -3.28 -2.39 -12.42
N ILE A 62 -3.28 -1.63 -13.52
CA ILE A 62 -4.44 -0.88 -14.00
C ILE A 62 -5.20 -1.74 -15.00
N PHE A 63 -6.53 -1.77 -14.89
CA PHE A 63 -7.43 -2.49 -15.77
C PHE A 63 -8.38 -1.52 -16.46
N ILE A 64 -8.54 -1.68 -17.78
CA ILE A 64 -9.34 -0.81 -18.65
C ILE A 64 -10.35 -1.71 -19.36
N ASN A 65 -11.65 -1.39 -19.26
CA ASN A 65 -12.70 -2.07 -20.04
C ASN A 65 -13.09 -1.24 -21.25
N LEU A 66 -13.24 -1.89 -22.40
CA LEU A 66 -13.65 -1.32 -23.67
C LEU A 66 -14.94 -2.01 -24.13
N ASP A 67 -16.06 -1.28 -24.10
CA ASP A 67 -17.42 -1.70 -24.45
C ASP A 67 -17.85 -3.07 -23.89
N SER A 68 -17.47 -3.37 -22.64
CA SER A 68 -17.80 -4.64 -21.95
C SER A 68 -17.29 -5.92 -22.62
N LYS A 69 -16.62 -5.82 -23.78
CA LYS A 69 -16.06 -6.94 -24.53
C LYS A 69 -14.59 -7.12 -24.24
N PHE A 70 -13.80 -6.07 -24.45
CA PHE A 70 -12.35 -6.17 -24.26
C PHE A 70 -11.94 -5.63 -22.89
N TRP A 71 -11.04 -6.34 -22.25
CA TRP A 71 -10.32 -5.82 -21.10
C TRP A 71 -8.85 -5.69 -21.43
N MET A 72 -8.20 -4.67 -20.87
CA MET A 72 -6.75 -4.51 -20.94
C MET A 72 -6.18 -4.40 -19.54
N SER A 73 -5.03 -5.02 -19.28
CA SER A 73 -4.28 -4.84 -18.04
C SER A 73 -2.89 -4.29 -18.31
N PHE A 74 -2.46 -3.35 -17.45
CA PHE A 74 -1.17 -2.68 -17.54
C PHE A 74 -0.42 -2.79 -16.21
N THR A 75 0.79 -3.38 -16.25
CA THR A 75 1.76 -3.27 -15.17
C THR A 75 2.91 -2.36 -15.60
N HIS A 76 3.43 -1.57 -14.67
CA HIS A 76 4.41 -0.51 -14.97
C HIS A 76 5.87 -0.95 -14.83
N GLY A 77 6.10 -2.20 -14.43
CA GLY A 77 7.46 -2.71 -14.20
C GLY A 77 8.22 -1.84 -13.20
N MET A 78 9.40 -1.35 -13.59
CA MET A 78 10.23 -0.51 -12.71
C MET A 78 10.17 0.98 -13.00
N THR A 79 9.79 1.39 -14.21
CA THR A 79 9.93 2.77 -14.70
C THR A 79 8.77 3.20 -15.59
N GLY A 80 7.72 2.39 -15.68
CA GLY A 80 6.56 2.70 -16.51
C GLY A 80 5.71 3.80 -15.88
N TYR A 81 5.09 4.61 -16.72
CA TYR A 81 4.16 5.68 -16.33
C TYR A 81 3.22 6.02 -17.49
N TRP A 82 2.22 6.86 -17.21
CA TRP A 82 1.29 7.39 -18.19
C TRP A 82 1.46 8.90 -18.33
N ASP A 83 1.27 9.43 -19.55
CA ASP A 83 1.39 10.86 -19.85
C ASP A 83 0.50 11.21 -21.05
N THR A 84 0.02 12.44 -21.14
CA THR A 84 -0.65 12.98 -22.33
C THR A 84 0.34 13.43 -23.41
N HIS A 85 1.61 13.61 -23.06
CA HIS A 85 2.67 14.00 -23.99
C HIS A 85 3.50 12.78 -24.43
N PRO A 86 3.87 12.69 -25.71
CA PRO A 86 4.72 11.60 -26.17
C PRO A 86 6.14 11.75 -25.64
N SER A 87 6.73 10.65 -25.19
CA SER A 87 8.16 10.55 -24.87
C SER A 87 8.87 9.65 -25.89
N LYS A 88 10.21 9.73 -25.96
CA LYS A 88 11.04 8.79 -26.75
C LYS A 88 10.87 7.32 -26.35
N HIS A 89 10.27 7.07 -25.20
CA HIS A 89 10.01 5.75 -24.64
C HIS A 89 8.52 5.41 -24.59
N ALA A 90 7.67 6.20 -25.25
CA ALA A 90 6.26 5.87 -25.45
C ALA A 90 6.15 4.53 -26.20
N ARG A 91 5.43 3.59 -25.59
CA ARG A 91 5.29 2.22 -26.10
C ARG A 91 3.90 1.97 -26.65
N ILE A 92 2.87 2.50 -26.02
CA ILE A 92 1.48 2.34 -26.43
C ILE A 92 0.81 3.71 -26.44
N GLN A 93 0.06 4.03 -27.49
CA GLN A 93 -0.71 5.26 -27.63
C GLN A 93 -2.19 4.93 -27.79
N PHE A 94 -3.01 5.59 -26.98
CA PHE A 94 -4.44 5.70 -27.15
C PHE A 94 -4.75 7.05 -27.80
N THR A 95 -5.48 7.04 -28.90
CA THR A 95 -6.06 8.25 -29.50
C THR A 95 -7.55 8.27 -29.16
N MET A 96 -8.02 9.38 -28.61
CA MET A 96 -9.39 9.61 -28.20
C MET A 96 -9.86 10.97 -28.73
N GLY A 97 -11.18 11.23 -28.70
CA GLY A 97 -11.72 12.51 -29.16
C GLY A 97 -11.23 13.73 -28.36
N ASN A 98 -10.79 13.53 -27.11
CA ASN A 98 -10.29 14.55 -26.21
C ASN A 98 -8.75 14.64 -26.14
N GLY A 99 -8.01 13.87 -26.95
CA GLY A 99 -6.56 13.92 -26.99
C GLY A 99 -5.88 12.56 -27.14
N LYS A 100 -4.62 12.51 -26.75
CA LYS A 100 -3.81 11.29 -26.78
C LYS A 100 -3.31 10.96 -25.38
N LEU A 101 -3.16 9.68 -25.12
CA LEU A 101 -2.59 9.17 -23.88
C LEU A 101 -1.54 8.11 -24.21
N TYR A 102 -0.39 8.22 -23.56
CA TYR A 102 0.79 7.42 -23.83
C TYR A 102 1.16 6.61 -22.60
N TYR A 103 1.29 5.29 -22.79
CA TYR A 103 1.96 4.42 -21.83
C TYR A 103 3.45 4.37 -22.18
N THR A 104 4.27 4.93 -21.29
CA THR A 104 5.72 4.98 -21.44
C THR A 104 6.36 3.90 -20.58
N ASP A 105 7.31 3.15 -21.15
CA ASP A 105 8.11 2.16 -20.42
C ASP A 105 9.55 2.14 -20.95
N PRO A 106 10.46 2.92 -20.35
CA PRO A 106 11.84 3.02 -20.79
C PRO A 106 12.57 1.67 -20.78
N ARG A 107 12.32 0.84 -19.76
CA ARG A 107 13.04 -0.42 -19.51
C ARG A 107 12.35 -1.66 -20.07
N ASN A 108 11.15 -1.53 -20.64
CA ASN A 108 10.37 -2.64 -21.19
C ASN A 108 10.05 -3.75 -20.16
N PHE A 109 9.89 -3.38 -18.88
CA PHE A 109 9.56 -4.32 -17.81
C PHE A 109 8.09 -4.36 -17.44
N GLY A 110 7.31 -3.38 -17.89
CA GLY A 110 5.87 -3.43 -17.76
C GLY A 110 5.25 -4.53 -18.62
N ARG A 111 3.95 -4.74 -18.51
CA ARG A 111 3.19 -5.69 -19.34
C ARG A 111 1.89 -5.04 -19.75
N ALA A 112 1.49 -5.28 -21.01
CA ALA A 112 0.15 -4.98 -21.51
C ALA A 112 -0.46 -6.32 -21.92
N THR A 113 -1.66 -6.61 -21.44
CA THR A 113 -2.39 -7.85 -21.76
C THR A 113 -3.80 -7.47 -22.21
N ILE A 114 -4.34 -8.16 -23.21
CA ILE A 114 -5.71 -7.99 -23.68
C ILE A 114 -6.48 -9.29 -23.37
N TYR A 115 -7.73 -9.14 -22.94
CA TYR A 115 -8.67 -10.22 -22.66
C TYR A 115 -9.94 -9.97 -23.50
N MET A 116 -10.57 -11.03 -24.03
CA MET A 116 -11.73 -10.92 -24.93
C MET A 116 -13.09 -11.04 -24.24
N ASP A 117 -13.09 -11.37 -22.96
CA ASP A 117 -14.31 -11.61 -22.20
C ASP A 117 -14.09 -11.28 -20.72
N ALA A 118 -15.19 -11.15 -19.99
CA ALA A 118 -15.18 -10.86 -18.56
C ALA A 118 -14.65 -12.02 -17.71
N GLU A 119 -14.72 -13.27 -18.19
CA GLU A 119 -14.29 -14.45 -17.45
C GLU A 119 -12.76 -14.53 -17.33
N SER A 120 -12.06 -14.39 -18.46
CA SER A 120 -10.60 -14.35 -18.53
C SER A 120 -10.01 -13.14 -17.79
N TYR A 121 -10.70 -12.00 -17.84
CA TYR A 121 -10.40 -10.85 -16.99
C TYR A 121 -10.61 -11.16 -15.50
N SER A 122 -11.75 -11.75 -15.11
CA SER A 122 -12.05 -12.11 -13.72
C SER A 122 -11.00 -13.06 -13.18
N ALA A 123 -10.60 -14.07 -13.96
CA ALA A 123 -9.54 -15.00 -13.59
C ALA A 123 -8.21 -14.29 -13.33
N ALA A 124 -7.87 -13.26 -14.13
CA ALA A 124 -6.68 -12.44 -13.92
C ALA A 124 -6.76 -11.59 -12.64
N LEU A 125 -7.94 -11.03 -12.33
CA LEU A 125 -8.18 -10.33 -11.07
C LEU A 125 -8.13 -11.25 -9.86
N ASP A 126 -8.71 -12.45 -9.96
CA ASP A 126 -8.79 -13.43 -8.88
C ASP A 126 -7.44 -14.07 -8.59
N ALA A 127 -6.55 -14.11 -9.57
CA ALA A 127 -5.16 -14.51 -9.36
C ALA A 127 -4.42 -13.57 -8.39
N LEU A 128 -4.82 -12.29 -8.29
CA LEU A 128 -4.26 -11.33 -7.35
C LEU A 128 -4.83 -11.52 -5.94
N GLY A 129 -3.99 -11.30 -4.94
CA GLY A 129 -4.39 -11.29 -3.53
C GLY A 129 -5.31 -10.12 -3.19
N PRO A 130 -5.71 -10.01 -1.91
CA PRO A 130 -6.34 -8.81 -1.35
C PRO A 130 -5.48 -7.58 -1.66
N ASP A 131 -6.12 -6.46 -1.99
CA ASP A 131 -5.43 -5.20 -2.29
C ASP A 131 -5.36 -4.34 -1.04
N VAL A 132 -4.16 -4.14 -0.52
CA VAL A 132 -3.94 -3.33 0.70
C VAL A 132 -4.26 -1.86 0.51
N MET A 133 -4.26 -1.39 -0.74
CA MET A 133 -4.60 -0.02 -1.11
C MET A 133 -6.12 0.20 -1.12
N CYS A 134 -6.92 -0.85 -1.03
CA CYS A 134 -8.36 -0.72 -0.94
C CYS A 134 -8.81 -0.45 0.50
N ASP A 135 -9.66 0.55 0.66
CA ASP A 135 -10.23 0.93 1.96
C ASP A 135 -11.07 -0.20 2.58
N THR A 136 -11.66 -1.07 1.75
CA THR A 136 -12.48 -2.21 2.17
C THR A 136 -11.69 -3.44 2.58
N THR A 137 -10.38 -3.46 2.38
CA THR A 137 -9.54 -4.60 2.79
C THR A 137 -9.36 -4.59 4.30
N ASP A 138 -10.04 -5.52 4.98
CA ASP A 138 -9.97 -5.71 6.42
C ASP A 138 -8.89 -6.74 6.83
N PHE A 139 -8.73 -6.92 8.14
CA PHE A 139 -7.75 -7.85 8.72
C PHE A 139 -7.94 -9.28 8.22
N ASN A 140 -9.19 -9.75 8.13
CA ASN A 140 -9.49 -11.12 7.72
C ASN A 140 -9.18 -11.33 6.23
N ALA A 141 -9.55 -10.36 5.39
CA ALA A 141 -9.23 -10.36 3.98
C ALA A 141 -7.71 -10.39 3.78
N PHE A 142 -6.96 -9.53 4.46
CA PHE A 142 -5.50 -9.48 4.39
C PHE A 142 -4.83 -10.82 4.73
N TYR A 143 -5.27 -11.47 5.81
CA TYR A 143 -4.70 -12.76 6.23
C TYR A 143 -5.27 -13.98 5.50
N PHE A 144 -6.39 -13.87 4.77
CA PHE A 144 -7.08 -15.00 4.15
C PHE A 144 -6.18 -15.91 3.29
N ARG A 145 -5.27 -15.32 2.51
CA ARG A 145 -4.31 -16.09 1.69
C ARG A 145 -2.98 -16.34 2.42
N LEU A 146 -2.56 -15.42 3.28
CA LEU A 146 -1.32 -15.53 4.05
C LEU A 146 -1.36 -16.75 4.99
N ASP A 147 -2.50 -16.99 5.64
CA ASP A 147 -2.67 -18.08 6.60
C ASP A 147 -2.59 -19.47 5.96
N LYS A 148 -2.76 -19.55 4.63
CA LYS A 148 -2.57 -20.79 3.85
C LYS A 148 -1.08 -21.12 3.63
N LYS A 149 -0.17 -20.22 4.02
CA LYS A 149 1.28 -20.34 3.80
C LYS A 149 2.08 -20.07 5.10
N PRO A 150 1.78 -20.75 6.22
CA PRO A 150 2.34 -20.41 7.53
C PRO A 150 3.87 -20.53 7.61
N LYS A 151 4.48 -21.39 6.78
CA LYS A 151 5.94 -21.59 6.72
C LYS A 151 6.68 -20.54 5.90
N THR A 152 5.98 -19.71 5.14
CA THR A 152 6.61 -18.68 4.30
C THR A 152 7.09 -17.51 5.15
N LYS A 153 8.28 -17.00 4.85
CA LYS A 153 8.85 -15.80 5.49
C LYS A 153 7.99 -14.57 5.17
N ILE A 154 7.65 -13.77 6.16
CA ILE A 154 6.73 -12.63 6.01
C ILE A 154 7.25 -11.62 4.99
N GLY A 155 8.56 -11.35 4.96
CA GLY A 155 9.14 -10.46 3.96
C GLY A 155 9.07 -10.98 2.53
N ALA A 156 9.00 -12.30 2.32
CA ALA A 156 8.75 -12.87 1.00
C ALA A 156 7.25 -12.82 0.67
N ALA A 157 6.39 -13.14 1.64
CA ALA A 157 4.95 -13.17 1.46
C ALA A 157 4.35 -11.80 1.10
N LEU A 158 4.85 -10.71 1.71
CA LEU A 158 4.40 -9.35 1.40
C LEU A 158 4.76 -8.91 -0.02
N LEU A 159 5.74 -9.53 -0.69
CA LEU A 159 6.04 -9.26 -2.11
C LEU A 159 5.22 -10.12 -3.08
N ASP A 160 4.64 -11.22 -2.60
CA ASP A 160 3.88 -12.14 -3.44
C ASP A 160 2.50 -11.56 -3.74
N GLN A 161 2.35 -11.01 -4.95
CA GLN A 161 1.11 -10.39 -5.41
C GLN A 161 -0.10 -11.36 -5.44
N LYS A 162 0.12 -12.68 -5.37
CA LYS A 162 -0.96 -13.67 -5.24
C LYS A 162 -1.46 -13.81 -3.80
N LEU A 163 -0.61 -13.55 -2.81
CA LEU A 163 -0.97 -13.59 -1.39
C LEU A 163 -1.55 -12.26 -0.94
N VAL A 164 -0.90 -11.16 -1.29
CA VAL A 164 -1.34 -9.78 -1.04
C VAL A 164 -0.77 -8.88 -2.12
N CYS A 165 -1.59 -8.03 -2.74
CA CYS A 165 -1.16 -7.20 -3.86
C CYS A 165 -1.05 -5.73 -3.47
N GLY A 166 -0.19 -5.00 -4.19
CA GLY A 166 0.08 -3.57 -3.97
C GLY A 166 1.40 -3.29 -3.26
N ILE A 167 1.83 -4.16 -2.35
CA ILE A 167 3.12 -4.00 -1.63
C ILE A 167 4.28 -4.38 -2.54
N GLY A 168 5.32 -3.56 -2.59
CA GLY A 168 6.62 -3.90 -3.16
C GLY A 168 7.75 -3.75 -2.16
N ASN A 169 8.94 -3.50 -2.71
CA ASN A 169 10.17 -3.63 -1.95
C ASN A 169 10.31 -2.54 -0.89
N TYR A 170 10.06 -1.27 -1.25
CA TYR A 170 10.22 -0.19 -0.28
C TYR A 170 9.12 -0.24 0.78
N MET A 171 7.87 -0.45 0.36
CA MET A 171 6.75 -0.53 1.30
C MET A 171 6.92 -1.69 2.26
N ARG A 172 7.36 -2.86 1.79
CA ARG A 172 7.64 -3.99 2.67
C ARG A 172 8.65 -3.61 3.75
N CYS A 173 9.74 -2.93 3.40
CA CYS A 173 10.75 -2.51 4.36
C CYS A 173 10.14 -1.58 5.41
N ASP A 174 9.40 -0.56 4.97
CA ASP A 174 8.75 0.39 5.88
C ASP A 174 7.72 -0.29 6.78
N ILE A 175 6.88 -1.16 6.21
CA ILE A 175 5.85 -1.92 6.94
C ILE A 175 6.47 -2.78 8.03
N LEU A 176 7.49 -3.57 7.68
CA LEU A 176 8.13 -4.49 8.63
C LEU A 176 8.93 -3.73 9.70
N TRP A 177 9.55 -2.62 9.33
CA TRP A 177 10.24 -1.75 10.27
C TRP A 177 9.26 -1.10 11.25
N TYR A 178 8.17 -0.53 10.73
CA TYR A 178 7.12 0.12 11.52
C TYR A 178 6.45 -0.87 12.48
N SER A 179 6.17 -2.09 12.02
CA SER A 179 5.60 -3.15 12.85
C SER A 179 6.64 -3.90 13.71
N ARG A 180 7.92 -3.53 13.65
CA ARG A 180 9.03 -4.18 14.37
C ARG A 180 9.12 -5.70 14.15
N ILE A 181 8.75 -6.19 12.96
CA ILE A 181 8.79 -7.62 12.61
C ILE A 181 9.98 -7.90 11.72
N HIS A 182 10.84 -8.83 12.14
CA HIS A 182 11.97 -9.25 11.32
C HIS A 182 11.51 -9.99 10.05
N TYR A 183 12.03 -9.58 8.88
CA TYR A 183 11.58 -10.08 7.57
C TYR A 183 11.71 -11.60 7.35
N LEU A 184 12.63 -12.26 8.08
CA LEU A 184 12.83 -13.71 8.02
C LEU A 184 11.85 -14.52 8.87
N ARG A 185 11.04 -13.88 9.71
CA ARG A 185 10.04 -14.60 10.50
C ARG A 185 8.98 -15.22 9.60
N THR A 186 8.49 -16.39 9.96
CA THR A 186 7.43 -17.06 9.21
C THR A 186 6.06 -16.51 9.59
N ILE A 187 5.10 -16.52 8.68
CA ILE A 187 3.72 -16.05 8.94
C ILE A 187 3.12 -16.75 10.17
N GLY A 188 3.29 -18.07 10.26
CA GLY A 188 2.76 -18.87 11.36
C GLY A 188 3.49 -18.66 12.70
N SER A 189 4.64 -17.99 12.71
CA SER A 189 5.32 -17.61 13.95
C SER A 189 4.77 -16.32 14.57
N LEU A 190 3.97 -15.53 13.83
CA LEU A 190 3.46 -14.25 14.31
C LEU A 190 2.37 -14.46 15.37
N THR A 191 2.53 -13.80 16.51
CA THR A 191 1.50 -13.74 17.55
C THR A 191 0.30 -12.92 17.07
N GLN A 192 -0.84 -13.04 17.73
CA GLN A 192 -2.04 -12.30 17.34
C GLN A 192 -1.84 -10.78 17.42
N SER A 193 -1.10 -10.28 18.42
CA SER A 193 -0.77 -8.87 18.55
C SER A 193 0.10 -8.39 17.38
N GLU A 194 1.17 -9.11 17.06
CA GLU A 194 2.05 -8.79 15.93
C GLU A 194 1.30 -8.80 14.60
N ARG A 195 0.33 -9.70 14.43
CA ARG A 195 -0.51 -9.73 13.23
C ARG A 195 -1.36 -8.46 13.10
N ILE A 196 -1.94 -7.99 14.21
CA ILE A 196 -2.72 -6.76 14.26
C ILE A 196 -1.82 -5.55 13.98
N GLU A 197 -0.65 -5.49 14.61
CA GLU A 197 0.35 -4.44 14.39
C GLU A 197 0.81 -4.38 12.94
N LEU A 198 1.10 -5.53 12.32
CA LEU A 198 1.46 -5.59 10.90
C LEU A 198 0.34 -5.07 10.01
N PHE A 199 -0.90 -5.49 10.23
CA PHE A 199 -2.03 -5.03 9.44
C PHE A 199 -2.26 -3.52 9.59
N ASN A 200 -2.16 -2.99 10.82
CA ASN A 200 -2.26 -1.55 11.06
C ASN A 200 -1.12 -0.79 10.38
N ALA A 201 0.12 -1.29 10.45
CA ALA A 201 1.26 -0.71 9.74
C ALA A 201 1.02 -0.63 8.23
N VAL A 202 0.49 -1.70 7.64
CA VAL A 202 0.09 -1.74 6.23
C VAL A 202 -0.92 -0.63 5.93
N LYS A 203 -2.03 -0.55 6.67
CA LYS A 203 -3.08 0.46 6.41
C LYS A 203 -2.56 1.89 6.55
N THR A 204 -1.82 2.19 7.62
CA THR A 204 -1.24 3.51 7.87
C THR A 204 -0.27 3.93 6.77
N LEU A 205 0.68 3.07 6.41
CA LEU A 205 1.67 3.41 5.40
C LEU A 205 1.06 3.46 4.00
N CYS A 206 0.12 2.59 3.65
CA CYS A 206 -0.59 2.68 2.38
C CYS A 206 -1.30 4.03 2.23
N ALA A 207 -2.03 4.47 3.26
CA ALA A 207 -2.71 5.76 3.24
C ALA A 207 -1.72 6.92 3.08
N HIS A 208 -0.62 6.91 3.83
CA HIS A 208 0.44 7.91 3.75
C HIS A 208 1.05 8.00 2.33
N TRP A 209 1.41 6.86 1.74
CA TRP A 209 2.05 6.83 0.43
C TRP A 209 1.08 7.19 -0.71
N ILE A 210 -0.21 6.83 -0.60
CA ILE A 210 -1.23 7.25 -1.58
C ILE A 210 -1.36 8.77 -1.58
N GLU A 211 -1.50 9.40 -0.41
CA GLU A 211 -1.63 10.85 -0.30
C GLU A 211 -0.41 11.56 -0.89
N ARG A 212 0.79 11.06 -0.58
CA ARG A 212 2.03 11.58 -1.13
C ARG A 212 2.07 11.45 -2.66
N SER A 213 1.78 10.27 -3.19
CA SER A 213 1.75 10.00 -4.63
C SER A 213 0.76 10.90 -5.39
N ASP A 214 -0.44 11.11 -4.83
CA ASP A 214 -1.44 12.01 -5.41
C ASP A 214 -0.96 13.47 -5.41
N SER A 215 -0.18 13.87 -4.41
CA SER A 215 0.40 15.22 -4.36
C SER A 215 1.51 15.43 -5.40
N GLU A 216 2.34 14.41 -5.62
CA GLU A 216 3.42 14.43 -6.61
C GLU A 216 2.85 14.44 -8.03
N THR A 217 1.83 13.61 -8.29
CA THR A 217 1.16 13.53 -9.59
C THR A 217 0.48 14.86 -9.95
N ARG A 218 -0.21 15.51 -9.00
CA ARG A 218 -0.82 16.84 -9.20
C ARG A 218 0.19 17.96 -9.45
N ARG A 219 1.42 17.85 -8.92
CA ARG A 219 2.47 18.84 -9.20
C ARG A 219 2.96 18.76 -10.64
N VAL A 220 3.00 17.55 -11.22
CA VAL A 220 3.36 17.36 -12.64
C VAL A 220 2.30 17.98 -13.56
N GLU A 221 1.03 18.03 -13.15
CA GLU A 221 -0.06 18.69 -13.90
C GLU A 221 0.00 20.23 -13.88
N ARG A 222 0.82 20.84 -13.01
CA ARG A 222 1.02 22.30 -12.96
C ARG A 222 2.37 22.74 -13.54
N PRO A 223 2.48 22.87 -14.87
CA PRO A 223 3.38 23.83 -15.48
C PRO A 223 2.62 24.65 -16.54
N SER A 224 1.86 25.64 -16.07
CA SER A 224 1.41 26.77 -16.89
C SER A 224 1.02 27.89 -15.94
N ASP A 225 1.97 28.77 -15.62
CA ASP A 225 1.72 30.20 -15.42
C ASP A 225 3.08 30.91 -15.43
N SER A 226 3.28 31.68 -16.50
CA SER A 226 4.27 32.74 -16.74
C SER A 226 5.71 32.54 -16.25
N ASP A 227 6.67 32.53 -17.18
CA ASP A 227 7.85 33.40 -17.06
C ASP A 227 8.36 33.78 -18.44
N SER A 228 8.16 35.06 -18.77
CA SER A 228 8.85 35.80 -19.81
C SER A 228 10.21 36.29 -19.28
N ASP A 229 11.26 36.02 -20.06
CA ASP A 229 12.56 36.72 -20.16
C ASP A 229 13.27 37.22 -18.89
N SER A 230 14.41 36.62 -18.54
CA SER A 230 15.77 37.21 -18.73
C SER A 230 16.86 36.53 -17.87
N ASP A 231 17.95 36.22 -18.56
CA ASP A 231 19.37 36.21 -18.16
C ASP A 231 19.92 35.45 -16.93
N SER A 232 20.93 34.64 -17.28
CA SER A 232 22.25 34.45 -16.64
C SER A 232 22.42 33.46 -15.48
N ASP A 233 23.51 32.69 -15.65
CA ASP A 233 24.28 31.92 -14.67
C ASP A 233 23.62 30.72 -13.95
N SER A 234 23.77 29.55 -14.57
CA SER A 234 23.77 28.27 -13.83
C SER A 234 25.20 27.76 -13.65
N GLU A 235 25.85 28.18 -12.57
CA GLU A 235 26.89 27.35 -11.94
C GLU A 235 26.25 26.03 -11.51
N THR A 236 26.72 24.94 -12.13
CA THR A 236 26.39 23.58 -11.72
C THR A 236 26.91 23.32 -10.31
N ARG A 237 26.06 23.47 -9.29
CA ARG A 237 26.35 23.01 -7.93
C ARG A 237 26.23 21.49 -7.88
N ARG A 238 27.35 20.84 -8.18
CA ARG A 238 27.60 19.41 -8.01
C ARG A 238 27.41 19.06 -6.53
N VAL A 239 26.31 18.40 -6.17
CA VAL A 239 26.19 17.75 -4.86
C VAL A 239 27.04 16.49 -4.92
N GLU A 240 28.30 16.59 -4.49
CA GLU A 240 29.17 15.44 -4.29
C GLU A 240 28.60 14.59 -3.15
N ARG A 241 28.39 13.30 -3.43
CA ARG A 241 28.09 12.28 -2.42
C ARG A 241 29.30 12.15 -1.49
N PRO A 242 29.15 12.19 -0.16
CA PRO A 242 30.23 11.79 0.73
C PRO A 242 30.56 10.31 0.47
N SER A 243 31.84 10.00 0.33
CA SER A 243 32.38 8.65 0.23
C SER A 243 32.11 7.87 1.52
N ASP A 244 31.50 6.69 1.39
CA ASP A 244 31.37 5.72 2.48
C ASP A 244 32.75 5.19 2.87
N SER A 245 33.39 5.83 3.85
CA SER A 245 34.49 5.24 4.61
C SER A 245 34.41 5.72 6.05
N GLU A 246 33.46 5.17 6.81
CA GLU A 246 33.54 5.08 8.29
C GLU A 246 32.42 4.18 8.82
N THR A 247 32.53 2.87 8.58
CA THR A 247 31.81 1.89 9.39
C THR A 247 32.48 1.82 10.76
N ARG A 248 31.92 2.54 11.73
CA ARG A 248 32.28 2.42 13.15
C ARG A 248 31.96 1.01 13.61
N ARG A 249 33.01 0.20 13.75
CA ARG A 249 33.03 -1.16 14.28
C ARG A 249 32.38 -1.15 15.68
N VAL A 250 31.21 -1.77 15.82
CA VAL A 250 30.68 -2.13 17.14
C VAL A 250 31.39 -3.42 17.54
N GLU A 251 32.37 -3.30 18.44
CA GLU A 251 33.08 -4.44 18.99
C GLU A 251 32.14 -5.24 19.90
N ARG A 252 32.06 -6.55 19.64
CA ARG A 252 31.50 -7.54 20.55
C ARG A 252 32.52 -7.82 21.66
N PRO A 253 32.16 -7.81 22.95
CA PRO A 253 33.00 -8.43 23.97
C PRO A 253 32.86 -9.94 23.88
N SER A 254 33.99 -10.64 23.84
CA SER A 254 34.14 -12.08 23.98
C SER A 254 34.48 -12.44 25.43
N ASP A 255 33.79 -13.47 25.92
CA ASP A 255 34.02 -14.41 27.03
C ASP A 255 35.36 -14.39 27.79
N SER A 256 35.30 -14.54 29.13
CA SER A 256 35.86 -15.70 29.86
C SER A 256 35.88 -15.51 31.39
N ASP A 257 35.44 -16.54 32.12
CA ASP A 257 35.97 -17.07 33.41
C ASP A 257 35.85 -16.18 34.68
N SER A 258 35.67 -16.66 35.92
CA SER A 258 35.47 -17.96 36.58
C SER A 258 35.12 -17.67 38.08
N ASP A 259 34.61 -18.70 38.79
CA ASP A 259 34.71 -18.91 40.26
C ASP A 259 34.00 -17.90 41.20
N SER A 260 33.53 -18.19 42.41
CA SER A 260 33.19 -19.38 43.21
C SER A 260 32.54 -18.83 44.50
N ASP A 261 31.81 -19.68 45.25
CA ASP A 261 31.53 -19.58 46.70
C ASP A 261 30.66 -18.40 47.19
N SER A 262 29.93 -18.45 48.31
CA SER A 262 29.33 -19.47 49.17
C SER A 262 28.48 -18.69 50.20
N ASP A 263 27.54 -19.37 50.86
CA ASP A 263 26.97 -19.06 52.19
C ASP A 263 26.16 -17.75 52.38
N SER A 264 25.21 -17.61 53.31
CA SER A 264 24.33 -18.46 54.08
C SER A 264 23.38 -17.52 54.86
N ASP A 265 22.26 -18.07 55.36
CA ASP A 265 21.53 -17.69 56.60
C ASP A 265 20.82 -16.31 56.69
N SER A 266 19.48 -16.29 56.82
CA SER A 266 18.68 -16.32 58.09
C SER A 266 18.67 -14.93 58.76
N ASP A 267 17.67 -14.39 59.44
CA ASP A 267 16.40 -14.78 60.06
C ASP A 267 15.52 -13.50 60.15
N SER A 268 14.19 -13.63 60.06
CA SER A 268 13.20 -13.32 61.12
C SER A 268 13.19 -11.89 61.71
N ASP A 269 12.05 -11.21 61.63
CA ASP A 269 11.15 -11.11 62.79
C ASP A 269 9.88 -10.30 62.48
N SER A 270 8.84 -10.76 63.14
CA SER A 270 7.49 -10.23 63.28
C SER A 270 7.42 -8.83 63.88
N ASP A 271 6.36 -8.09 63.56
CA ASP A 271 5.48 -7.59 64.61
C ASP A 271 4.08 -7.26 64.06
N SER A 272 3.10 -7.76 64.81
CA SER A 272 1.68 -7.48 64.73
C SER A 272 1.38 -6.09 65.30
N ASP A 273 0.43 -5.38 64.70
CA ASP A 273 -0.54 -4.60 65.48
C ASP A 273 -1.84 -4.41 64.68
N SER A 274 -2.93 -4.77 65.35
CA SER A 274 -4.32 -4.50 65.01
C SER A 274 -4.65 -3.03 65.25
N ASP A 275 -5.44 -2.40 64.37
CA ASP A 275 -6.54 -1.53 64.81
C ASP A 275 -7.54 -1.22 63.68
N SER A 276 -8.77 -1.01 64.13
CA SER A 276 -10.06 -0.98 63.45
C SER A 276 -10.43 0.34 62.76
N ASP A 277 -11.35 0.20 61.79
CA ASP A 277 -12.41 1.13 61.36
C ASP A 277 -12.07 2.53 60.80
N SER A 278 -12.37 2.73 59.51
CA SER A 278 -13.38 3.72 59.08
C SER A 278 -13.53 3.78 57.55
N ASP A 279 -14.76 3.53 57.10
CA ASP A 279 -15.23 3.82 55.74
C ASP A 279 -15.07 5.31 55.40
N SER A 280 -14.35 5.60 54.33
CA SER A 280 -14.54 6.84 53.57
C SER A 280 -14.33 6.59 52.08
N GLU A 281 -15.43 6.64 51.33
CA GLU A 281 -15.47 6.64 49.88
C GLU A 281 -14.73 7.87 49.33
N GLN A 282 -13.46 7.72 48.98
CA GLN A 282 -12.78 8.68 48.11
C GLN A 282 -13.10 8.35 46.66
N SER A 283 -13.92 9.19 46.03
CA SER A 283 -14.13 9.19 44.59
C SER A 283 -12.80 9.44 43.87
N GLU A 284 -12.18 8.40 43.31
CA GLU A 284 -11.01 8.53 42.45
C GLU A 284 -11.39 9.34 41.20
N ARG A 285 -10.98 10.61 41.17
CA ARG A 285 -10.95 11.38 39.92
C ARG A 285 -9.93 10.71 38.99
N PRO A 286 -10.29 10.36 37.74
CA PRO A 286 -9.35 9.72 36.83
C PRO A 286 -8.12 10.62 36.66
N SER A 287 -6.93 10.03 36.85
CA SER A 287 -5.66 10.71 36.63
C SER A 287 -5.65 11.42 35.28
N GLU A 288 -4.99 12.58 35.22
CA GLU A 288 -4.94 13.42 34.03
C GLU A 288 -4.42 12.65 32.80
N THR A 289 -3.52 11.68 33.02
CA THR A 289 -3.06 10.70 32.04
C THR A 289 -4.17 9.83 31.45
N ARG A 290 -5.08 9.27 32.27
CA ARG A 290 -6.24 8.49 31.77
C ARG A 290 -7.22 9.34 30.97
N ARG A 291 -7.37 10.64 31.30
CA ARG A 291 -8.22 11.57 30.52
C ARG A 291 -7.61 11.92 29.17
N VAL A 292 -6.29 12.07 29.10
CA VAL A 292 -5.57 12.31 27.83
C VAL A 292 -5.63 11.07 26.93
N GLU A 293 -5.42 9.88 27.49
CA GLU A 293 -5.54 8.61 26.75
C GLU A 293 -6.95 8.43 26.15
N ARG A 294 -8.00 8.70 26.94
CA ARG A 294 -9.40 8.61 26.48
C ARG A 294 -9.70 9.58 25.34
N ARG A 295 -9.23 10.83 25.44
CA ARG A 295 -9.41 11.85 24.39
C ARG A 295 -8.64 11.52 23.12
N ARG A 296 -7.47 10.88 23.23
CA ARG A 296 -6.70 10.38 22.09
C ARG A 296 -7.44 9.24 21.38
N VAL A 297 -7.92 8.26 22.13
CA VAL A 297 -8.71 7.13 21.59
C VAL A 297 -10.04 7.60 20.96
N GLU A 298 -10.69 8.61 21.54
CA GLU A 298 -11.92 9.20 20.97
C GLU A 298 -11.66 10.01 19.70
N ARG A 299 -10.54 10.73 19.60
CA ARG A 299 -10.11 11.39 18.35
C ARG A 299 -9.74 10.36 17.29
N GLU A 300 -8.93 9.36 17.62
CA GLU A 300 -8.58 8.28 16.71
C GLU A 300 -9.84 7.54 16.22
N ARG A 301 -10.84 7.30 17.07
CA ARG A 301 -12.15 6.75 16.66
C ARG A 301 -12.97 7.69 15.77
N SER A 302 -12.93 9.00 16.04
CA SER A 302 -13.63 10.01 15.25
C SER A 302 -13.02 10.14 13.85
N ASP A 303 -11.68 10.16 13.77
CA ASP A 303 -10.93 10.21 12.51
C ASP A 303 -11.10 8.90 11.73
N TYR A 304 -11.15 7.75 12.41
CA TYR A 304 -11.56 6.48 11.80
C TYR A 304 -12.95 6.61 11.17
N ASN A 305 -13.99 7.02 11.90
CA ASN A 305 -15.36 7.07 11.38
C ASN A 305 -15.56 8.09 10.24
N LEU A 306 -14.75 9.15 10.17
CA LEU A 306 -14.84 10.15 9.10
C LEU A 306 -14.32 9.63 7.75
N ILE A 307 -13.39 8.66 7.76
CA ILE A 307 -12.76 8.08 6.56
C ILE A 307 -13.66 7.00 5.91
N TYR A 308 -14.59 6.38 6.65
CA TYR A 308 -15.37 5.22 6.20
C TYR A 308 -16.75 5.52 5.56
N ASN A 309 -17.10 6.78 5.31
CA ASN A 309 -18.35 7.14 4.62
C ASN A 309 -18.18 7.22 3.09
N LYS A 310 -17.91 6.08 2.44
CA LYS A 310 -17.99 5.95 0.97
C LYS A 310 -18.93 4.81 0.60
N ASP A 311 -19.96 5.09 -0.21
CA ASP A 311 -20.97 4.10 -0.65
C ASP A 311 -20.42 3.09 -1.70
N PHE A 312 -19.18 3.30 -2.16
CA PHE A 312 -18.51 2.48 -3.17
C PHE A 312 -17.07 2.17 -2.74
N ASP A 313 -16.59 0.96 -3.05
CA ASP A 313 -15.21 0.59 -2.81
C ASP A 313 -14.25 1.19 -3.86
N CYS A 314 -12.95 0.94 -3.70
CA CYS A 314 -11.91 1.43 -4.60
C CYS A 314 -11.98 0.83 -6.03
N TYR A 315 -12.94 -0.07 -6.29
CA TYR A 315 -13.24 -0.72 -7.57
C TYR A 315 -14.61 -0.29 -8.13
N GLY A 316 -15.26 0.73 -7.53
CA GLY A 316 -16.58 1.18 -7.97
C GLY A 316 -17.70 0.17 -7.71
N ASN A 317 -17.46 -0.87 -6.91
CA ASN A 317 -18.53 -1.77 -6.46
C ASN A 317 -19.31 -1.08 -5.35
N ARG A 318 -20.64 -1.20 -5.40
CA ARG A 318 -21.50 -0.76 -4.29
C ARG A 318 -21.18 -1.59 -3.05
N VAL A 319 -20.75 -0.95 -1.98
CA VAL A 319 -20.49 -1.65 -0.72
C VAL A 319 -21.84 -2.14 -0.18
N GLN A 320 -22.08 -3.46 -0.19
CA GLN A 320 -23.25 -4.02 0.48
C GLN A 320 -23.13 -3.72 1.98
N ARG A 321 -23.98 -2.81 2.48
CA ARG A 321 -24.14 -2.54 3.91
C ARG A 321 -24.67 -3.79 4.61
N LYS A 322 -23.80 -4.71 5.02
CA LYS A 322 -24.15 -5.65 6.10
C LYS A 322 -24.11 -4.84 7.38
N LYS A 323 -25.29 -4.47 7.90
CA LYS A 323 -25.47 -3.96 9.27
C LYS A 323 -24.88 -5.00 10.24
N TRP A 324 -23.60 -4.88 10.56
CA TRP A 324 -23.03 -5.41 11.79
C TRP A 324 -22.97 -4.25 12.80
N LEU A 325 -24.15 -3.79 13.20
CA LEU A 325 -24.32 -3.02 14.42
C LEU A 325 -24.41 -4.02 15.56
N SER A 326 -23.58 -3.79 16.57
CA SER A 326 -23.57 -4.40 17.91
C SER A 326 -23.39 -5.92 18.02
N ARG A 327 -22.14 -6.38 17.96
CA ARG A 327 -21.63 -7.32 18.97
C ARG A 327 -20.30 -6.79 19.49
N THR A 328 -20.44 -5.99 20.53
CA THR A 328 -19.49 -5.65 21.59
C THR A 328 -18.16 -6.42 21.52
N ILE A 329 -17.10 -5.73 21.14
CA ILE A 329 -15.76 -6.08 21.62
C ILE A 329 -15.79 -5.77 23.12
N HIS A 330 -16.07 -6.79 23.93
CA HIS A 330 -15.83 -6.72 25.36
C HIS A 330 -14.32 -6.58 25.56
N TYR A 331 -13.90 -5.42 26.09
CA TYR A 331 -12.64 -5.31 26.82
C TYR A 331 -12.70 -6.35 27.94
N VAL A 332 -11.82 -7.35 27.90
CA VAL A 332 -11.56 -8.20 29.05
C VAL A 332 -10.56 -7.44 29.91
N ASP A 333 -11.07 -6.93 31.04
CA ASP A 333 -10.27 -6.43 32.16
C ASP A 333 -9.26 -7.51 32.58
N TRP A 334 -7.97 -7.17 32.60
CA TRP A 334 -6.98 -7.87 33.39
C TRP A 334 -6.89 -7.15 34.75
N LYS A 335 -7.43 -7.76 35.81
CA LYS A 335 -7.02 -7.47 37.18
C LYS A 335 -5.91 -8.45 37.56
N VAL A 336 -4.78 -7.84 37.96
CA VAL A 336 -3.64 -8.28 38.80
C VAL A 336 -3.30 -9.76 38.81
#